data_AF-A0A850CG35-F1
#
_entry.id   AF-A0A850CG35-F1
#
_cell.length_a   1.000
_cell.length_b   1.000
_cell.length_c   1.000
_cell.angle_alpha   90.00
_cell.angle_beta   90.00
_cell.angle_gamma   90.00
#
_symmetry.space_group_name_H-M   'P 1'
#
loop_
_entity.id
_entity.type
_entity.pdbx_description
1 polymer ?
#
loop_
_entity_poly.entity_id
_entity_poly.type
_entity_poly.pdbx_seq_one_letter_code
_entity_poly.pdbx_strand_id
1 'polypeptide(L)'
;AGDATGRRRPGRPSSTWELLRNVAPELEEWASHFARTARKRVLAQAGIPDIVTPEEADSIVADARRFLDVVVRLLGFSALAR
;
A
#
# COMPACT_ATOMS: atom_id res chain seq x y z
N ALA A 1 1.68 33.02 8.01
CA ALA A 1 2.57 32.17 7.19
C ALA A 1 3.46 31.39 8.15
N GLY A 2 3.32 30.07 8.17
CA GLY A 2 3.95 29.16 9.14
C GLY A 2 3.59 27.72 8.75
N ASP A 3 4.36 27.24 7.78
CA ASP A 3 4.58 25.89 7.27
C ASP A 3 4.27 24.71 8.22
N ALA A 4 3.09 24.10 8.04
CA ALA A 4 2.73 22.79 8.60
C ALA A 4 3.05 21.62 7.64
N THR A 5 3.99 21.78 6.70
CA THR A 5 4.43 20.69 5.83
C THR A 5 5.65 20.01 6.43
N GLY A 6 5.40 18.98 7.24
CA GLY A 6 6.41 18.08 7.77
C GLY A 6 7.42 17.70 6.69
N ARG A 7 8.64 18.23 6.83
CA ARG A 7 9.72 18.14 5.86
C ARG A 7 10.11 16.67 5.70
N ARG A 8 9.73 16.04 4.59
CA ARG A 8 10.26 14.70 4.22
C ARG A 8 11.79 14.82 4.15
N ARG A 9 12.50 14.09 5.01
CA ARG A 9 13.96 14.02 4.97
C ARG A 9 14.40 13.29 3.70
N PRO A 10 15.33 13.85 2.90
CA PRO A 10 15.93 13.11 1.79
C PRO A 10 16.79 11.97 2.36
N GLY A 11 16.52 10.72 1.97
CA GLY A 11 17.32 9.54 2.36
C GLY A 11 16.66 8.55 3.32
N ARG A 12 15.41 8.74 3.76
CA ARG A 12 14.64 7.70 4.47
C ARG A 12 13.85 6.89 3.43
N PRO A 13 13.76 5.54 3.52
CA PRO A 13 12.93 4.77 2.60
C PRO A 13 11.54 5.39 2.55
N SER A 14 11.23 5.92 1.38
CA SER A 14 10.04 6.65 1.07
C SER A 14 8.90 5.63 1.09
N SER A 15 8.09 5.57 2.15
CA SER A 15 7.08 4.52 2.37
C SER A 15 7.60 3.06 2.47
N THR A 16 6.90 2.24 3.26
CA THR A 16 7.15 0.79 3.38
C THR A 16 7.22 0.08 2.02
N TRP A 17 6.47 0.58 1.02
CA TRP A 17 6.42 0.00 -0.32
C TRP A 17 7.69 0.24 -1.14
N GLU A 18 8.34 1.40 -1.02
CA GLU A 18 9.58 1.61 -1.78
C GLU A 18 10.75 0.84 -1.15
N LEU A 19 10.71 0.61 0.17
CA LEU A 19 11.63 -0.34 0.81
C LEU A 19 11.39 -1.77 0.30
N LEU A 20 10.13 -2.19 0.21
CA LEU A 20 9.75 -3.54 -0.24
C LEU A 20 10.31 -3.85 -1.64
N ARG A 21 10.25 -2.89 -2.56
CA ARG A 21 10.84 -3.04 -3.91
C ARG A 21 12.33 -3.35 -3.89
N ASN A 22 13.07 -2.83 -2.91
CA ASN A 22 14.51 -3.04 -2.81
C ASN A 22 14.87 -4.37 -2.12
N VAL A 23 14.11 -4.77 -1.10
CA VAL A 23 14.44 -5.95 -0.27
C VAL A 23 13.77 -7.24 -0.73
N ALA A 24 12.68 -7.14 -1.50
CA ALA A 24 11.92 -8.25 -2.05
C ALA A 24 11.43 -7.89 -3.47
N PRO A 25 12.33 -7.90 -4.48
CA PRO A 25 11.99 -7.51 -5.85
C PRO A 25 10.91 -8.39 -6.49
N GLU A 26 10.73 -9.63 -6.01
CA GLU A 26 9.61 -10.51 -6.40
C GLU A 26 8.23 -9.94 -6.01
N LEU A 27 8.19 -8.94 -5.12
CA LEU A 27 6.99 -8.22 -4.70
C LEU A 27 6.90 -6.81 -5.31
N GLU A 28 7.73 -6.48 -6.31
CA GLU A 28 7.81 -5.12 -6.85
C GLU A 28 6.51 -4.63 -7.47
N GLU A 29 5.80 -5.50 -8.20
CA GLU A 29 4.50 -5.18 -8.79
C GLU A 29 3.47 -4.80 -7.70
N TRP A 30 3.39 -5.62 -6.64
CA TRP A 30 2.53 -5.36 -5.49
C TRP A 30 2.91 -4.06 -4.77
N ALA A 31 4.19 -3.84 -4.53
CA ALA A 31 4.68 -2.62 -3.90
C ALA A 31 4.34 -1.36 -4.72
N SER A 32 4.55 -1.41 -6.03
CA SER A 32 4.20 -0.33 -6.96
C SER A 32 2.69 -0.08 -7.01
N HIS A 33 1.88 -1.14 -6.99
CA HIS A 33 0.42 -1.05 -6.92
C HIS A 33 -0.05 -0.32 -5.65
N PHE A 34 0.38 -0.75 -4.46
CA PHE A 34 -0.05 -0.13 -3.21
C PHE A 34 0.54 1.27 -2.97
N ALA A 35 1.72 1.57 -3.51
CA ALA A 35 2.28 2.91 -3.47
C ALA A 35 1.38 3.92 -4.22
N ARG A 36 0.78 3.52 -5.34
CA ARG A 36 -0.14 4.36 -6.12
C ARG A 36 -1.47 4.62 -5.40
N THR A 37 -1.98 3.64 -4.67
CA THR A 37 -3.26 3.76 -3.94
C THR A 37 -3.10 4.40 -2.56
N ALA A 38 -1.89 4.43 -2.00
CA ALA A 38 -1.62 4.95 -0.65
C ALA A 38 -2.12 6.39 -0.43
N ARG A 39 -1.98 7.29 -1.42
CA ARG A 39 -2.48 8.67 -1.30
C ARG A 39 -4.01 8.73 -1.27
N LYS A 40 -4.69 7.96 -2.14
CA LYS A 40 -6.16 7.86 -2.13
C LYS A 40 -6.67 7.35 -0.78
N ARG A 41 -6.02 6.32 -0.20
CA ARG A 41 -6.36 5.77 1.12
C ARG A 41 -6.28 6.81 2.24
N VAL A 42 -5.21 7.63 2.25
CA VAL A 42 -5.04 8.67 3.28
C VAL A 42 -6.16 9.71 3.20
N LEU A 43 -6.54 10.13 2.00
CA LEU A 43 -7.62 11.10 1.79
C LEU A 43 -8.99 10.51 2.14
N ALA A 44 -9.26 9.26 1.75
CA ALA A 44 -10.47 8.55 2.15
C ALA A 44 -10.57 8.38 3.68
N GLN A 45 -9.46 8.05 4.36
CA GLN A 45 -9.41 7.92 5.82
C GLN A 45 -9.56 9.26 6.56
N ALA A 46 -9.26 10.37 5.89
CA ALA A 46 -9.55 11.72 6.37
C ALA A 46 -11.01 12.15 6.13
N GLY A 47 -11.86 11.28 5.56
CA GLY A 47 -13.28 11.55 5.33
C GLY A 47 -13.56 12.45 4.13
N ILE A 48 -12.61 12.60 3.20
CA ILE A 48 -12.84 13.36 1.97
C ILE A 48 -13.75 12.53 1.06
N PRO A 49 -14.94 13.04 0.69
CA PRO A 49 -15.89 12.31 -0.15
C PRO A 49 -15.35 12.13 -1.59
N ASP A 50 -15.88 11.14 -2.29
CA ASP A 50 -15.66 10.89 -3.73
C ASP A 50 -14.20 10.69 -4.17
N ILE A 51 -13.30 10.33 -3.25
CA ILE A 51 -11.89 10.02 -3.59
C ILE A 51 -11.72 8.59 -4.12
N VAL A 52 -12.59 7.67 -3.68
CA VAL A 52 -12.58 6.25 -4.04
C VAL A 52 -14.02 5.81 -4.24
N THR A 53 -14.33 5.16 -5.36
CA THR A 53 -15.67 4.58 -5.57
C THR A 53 -15.82 3.27 -4.76
N PRO A 54 -17.06 2.81 -4.50
CA PRO A 54 -17.26 1.50 -3.86
C PRO A 54 -16.56 0.36 -4.60
N GLU A 55 -16.59 0.35 -5.94
CA GLU A 55 -15.96 -0.68 -6.77
C GLU A 55 -14.44 -0.61 -6.71
N GLU A 56 -13.87 0.60 -6.71
CA GLU A 56 -12.43 0.80 -6.50
C GLU A 56 -12.00 0.30 -5.11
N ALA A 57 -12.81 0.56 -4.07
CA ALA A 57 -12.55 0.11 -2.72
C ALA A 57 -12.57 -1.42 -2.62
N ASP A 58 -13.57 -2.07 -3.21
CA ASP A 58 -13.68 -3.53 -3.27
C ASP A 58 -12.51 -4.15 -4.03
N SER A 59 -12.09 -3.55 -5.15
CA SER A 59 -10.90 -4.00 -5.89
C SER A 59 -9.64 -3.92 -5.03
N ILE A 60 -9.42 -2.80 -4.33
CA ILE A 60 -8.24 -2.62 -3.46
C ILE A 60 -8.23 -3.65 -2.32
N VAL A 61 -9.39 -3.96 -1.74
CA VAL A 61 -9.51 -5.00 -0.71
C VAL A 61 -9.23 -6.39 -1.28
N ALA A 62 -9.72 -6.70 -2.48
CA ALA A 62 -9.43 -7.96 -3.16
C ALA A 62 -7.92 -8.10 -3.47
N ASP A 63 -7.29 -7.02 -3.93
CA ASP A 63 -5.86 -6.97 -4.21
C ASP A 63 -5.01 -7.14 -2.93
N ALA A 64 -5.42 -6.52 -1.83
CA ALA A 64 -4.76 -6.71 -0.52
C ALA A 64 -4.81 -8.17 -0.06
N ARG A 65 -5.94 -8.86 -0.28
CA ARG A 65 -6.07 -10.29 0.05
C ARG A 65 -5.15 -11.16 -0.82
N ARG A 66 -5.12 -10.91 -2.13
CA ARG A 66 -4.22 -11.62 -3.07
C ARG A 66 -2.76 -11.41 -2.71
N PHE A 67 -2.36 -10.17 -2.42
CA PHE A 67 -1.00 -9.86 -1.96
C PHE A 67 -0.64 -10.64 -0.70
N LEU A 68 -1.55 -10.67 0.28
CA LEU A 68 -1.34 -11.40 1.52
C LEU A 68 -1.17 -12.91 1.27
N ASP A 69 -1.98 -13.50 0.40
CA ASP A 69 -1.82 -14.92 0.02
C ASP A 69 -0.45 -15.19 -0.63
N VAL A 70 0.04 -14.27 -1.47
CA VAL A 70 1.39 -14.36 -2.05
C VAL A 70 2.46 -14.32 -0.96
N VAL A 71 2.39 -13.36 -0.03
CA VAL A 71 3.35 -13.22 1.07
C VAL A 71 3.35 -14.46 1.97
N VAL A 72 2.16 -14.98 2.32
CA VAL A 72 2.01 -16.18 3.14
C VAL A 72 2.68 -17.39 2.48
N ARG A 73 2.49 -17.57 1.17
CA ARG A 73 3.15 -18.65 0.41
C ARG A 73 4.66 -18.46 0.33
N LEU A 74 5.14 -17.23 0.09
CA LEU A 74 6.58 -16.93 0.07
C LEU A 74 7.26 -17.24 1.41
N LEU A 75 6.53 -17.03 2.52
CA LEU A 75 7.01 -17.37 3.87
C LEU A 75 6.87 -18.87 4.22
N GLY A 76 6.39 -19.71 3.30
CA GLY A 76 6.26 -21.15 3.47
C GLY A 76 5.00 -21.60 4.21
N PHE A 77 4.01 -20.73 4.38
CA PHE A 77 2.73 -21.07 5.00
C PHE A 77 1.68 -21.47 3.95
N SER A 78 0.74 -22.37 4.29
CA SER A 78 -0.17 -22.99 3.32
C SER A 78 -1.49 -22.25 3.06
N ALA A 79 -1.91 -21.31 3.92
CA ALA A 79 -2.92 -20.26 3.67
C ALA A 79 -3.20 -19.56 5.01
N LEU A 80 -3.63 -18.29 4.99
CA LEU A 80 -4.30 -17.73 6.16
C LEU A 80 -5.70 -18.31 6.24
N ALA A 81 -6.08 -18.84 7.40
CA ALA A 81 -7.46 -19.21 7.67
C ALA A 81 -8.36 -17.98 7.43
N ARG A 82 -9.43 -18.16 6.65
CA ARG A 82 -10.41 -17.10 6.36
C ARG A 82 -11.20 -16.69 7.58
#